data_AF-A0A969DUL2-F1
#
_entry.id   AF-A0A969DUL2-F1
#
_cell.length_a   1.000
_cell.length_b   1.000
_cell.length_c   1.000
_cell.angle_alpha   90.00
_cell.angle_beta   90.00
_cell.angle_gamma   90.00
#
_symmetry.space_group_name_H-M   'P 1'
#
loop_
_entity.id
_entity.type
_entity.pdbx_description
1 polymer ?
#
loop_
_entity_poly.entity_id
_entity_poly.type
_entity_poly.pdbx_seq_one_letter_code
_entity_poly.pdbx_strand_id
1 'polypeptide(L)'
;CRPEGVGRSPESICGRDWNPPGGDHGEPDLAAAIAHAQQMGKTVPLVAFGHMHHSLRHRRDRLRDRLTVDGQGTVYLNAAAVPRVIKTATTCQRNFSLVTLRKGQVQDASLTWIDQDLQIVAEESLLQRQGTAEQQYA
;
A
#
# COMPACT_ATOMS: atom_id res chain seq x y z
N CYS A 1 3.05 11.80 -4.75
CA CYS A 1 2.85 11.33 -6.14
C CYS A 1 2.51 9.84 -6.08
N ARG A 2 1.54 9.38 -6.89
CA ARG A 2 1.09 7.99 -6.98
C ARG A 2 1.44 7.47 -8.39
N PRO A 3 1.93 6.25 -8.63
CA PRO A 3 2.42 5.86 -9.96
C PRO A 3 1.26 5.51 -10.91
N GLU A 4 1.43 5.80 -12.20
CA GLU A 4 0.59 5.25 -13.28
C GLU A 4 0.94 3.77 -13.55
N GLY A 5 0.01 3.04 -14.15
CA GLY A 5 0.19 1.65 -14.57
C GLY A 5 -0.25 0.61 -13.53
N VAL A 6 -0.82 1.04 -12.40
CA VAL A 6 -1.18 0.17 -11.27
C VAL A 6 -2.69 -0.08 -11.14
N GLY A 7 -3.47 0.30 -12.14
CA GLY A 7 -4.85 -0.17 -12.34
C GLY A 7 -5.85 0.95 -12.69
N ARG A 8 -6.85 0.60 -13.49
CA ARG A 8 -7.79 1.55 -14.12
C ARG A 8 -9.24 1.42 -13.64
N SER A 9 -9.58 0.35 -12.92
CA SER A 9 -10.91 0.20 -12.33
C SER A 9 -11.09 1.22 -11.21
N PRO A 10 -12.29 1.73 -10.92
CA PRO A 10 -12.53 2.67 -9.83
C PRO A 10 -11.95 2.23 -8.48
N GLU A 11 -11.97 0.92 -8.24
CA GLU A 11 -11.48 0.27 -7.02
C GLU A 11 -9.97 0.05 -7.00
N SER A 12 -9.29 0.15 -8.15
CA SER A 12 -7.85 -0.04 -8.24
C SER A 12 -7.08 0.97 -7.40
N ILE A 13 -5.84 0.64 -7.03
CA ILE A 13 -5.00 1.42 -6.12
C ILE A 13 -4.85 2.90 -6.57
N CYS A 14 -4.77 3.16 -7.89
CA CYS A 14 -4.76 4.49 -8.51
C CYS A 14 -6.01 4.80 -9.36
N GLY A 15 -7.06 3.99 -9.26
CA GLY A 15 -8.30 4.17 -10.03
C GLY A 15 -9.13 5.36 -9.58
N ARG A 16 -9.74 6.09 -10.52
CA ARG A 16 -10.68 7.16 -10.17
C ARG A 16 -12.03 6.60 -9.72
N ASP A 17 -12.42 6.90 -8.49
CA ASP A 17 -13.69 6.51 -7.86
C ASP A 17 -14.75 7.61 -7.86
N TRP A 18 -14.48 8.76 -8.50
CA TRP A 18 -15.43 9.85 -8.72
C TRP A 18 -15.84 9.98 -10.18
N ASN A 19 -16.92 10.73 -10.45
CA ASN A 19 -17.47 10.88 -11.79
C ASN A 19 -16.54 11.67 -12.73
N PRO A 20 -16.33 11.22 -13.98
CA PRO A 20 -16.69 9.91 -14.53
C PRO A 20 -15.82 8.79 -13.94
N PRO A 21 -16.37 7.63 -13.54
CA PRO A 21 -15.58 6.59 -12.86
C PRO A 21 -14.55 5.93 -13.77
N GLY A 22 -13.47 5.43 -13.19
CA GLY A 22 -12.41 4.69 -13.86
C GLY A 22 -11.36 5.57 -14.54
N GLY A 23 -10.36 4.90 -15.10
CA GLY A 23 -9.13 5.51 -15.60
C GLY A 23 -7.99 5.35 -14.60
N ASP A 24 -6.75 5.37 -15.11
CA ASP A 24 -5.57 5.47 -14.26
C ASP A 24 -5.38 6.95 -13.91
N HIS A 25 -5.31 7.25 -12.63
CA HIS A 25 -5.04 8.59 -12.12
C HIS A 25 -3.63 8.71 -11.55
N GLY A 26 -2.79 7.72 -11.81
CA GLY A 26 -1.37 7.76 -11.52
C GLY A 26 -0.63 8.87 -12.26
N GLU A 27 0.50 9.26 -11.68
CA GLU A 27 1.43 10.24 -12.23
C GLU A 27 2.42 9.53 -13.17
N PRO A 28 2.49 9.93 -14.45
CA PRO A 28 3.37 9.29 -15.43
C PRO A 28 4.85 9.46 -15.07
N ASP A 29 5.23 10.59 -14.46
CA ASP A 29 6.63 10.88 -14.09
C ASP A 29 7.19 9.87 -13.09
N LEU A 30 6.39 9.49 -12.09
CA LEU A 30 6.80 8.49 -11.10
C LEU A 30 6.89 7.10 -11.74
N ALA A 31 5.95 6.76 -12.62
CA ALA A 31 5.99 5.50 -13.36
C ALA A 31 7.25 5.41 -14.24
N ALA A 32 7.59 6.49 -14.96
CA ALA A 32 8.79 6.58 -15.78
C ALA A 32 10.08 6.45 -14.96
N ALA A 33 10.14 7.08 -13.78
CA ALA A 33 11.30 6.97 -12.88
C ALA A 33 11.50 5.54 -12.35
N ILE A 34 10.42 4.84 -12.00
CA ILE A 34 10.47 3.44 -11.55
C ILE A 34 10.95 2.54 -12.70
N ALA A 35 10.34 2.69 -13.89
CA ALA A 35 10.71 1.92 -15.08
C ALA A 35 12.18 2.15 -15.47
N HIS A 36 12.66 3.40 -15.41
CA HIS A 36 14.05 3.73 -15.68
C HIS A 36 15.00 3.04 -14.68
N ALA A 37 14.69 3.07 -13.38
CA ALA A 37 15.50 2.39 -12.38
C ALA A 37 15.57 0.87 -12.63
N GLN A 38 14.43 0.24 -12.95
CA GLN A 38 14.36 -1.19 -13.26
C GLN A 38 15.15 -1.53 -14.54
N GLN A 39 15.08 -0.70 -15.59
CA GLN A 39 15.86 -0.87 -16.83
C GLN A 39 17.37 -0.78 -16.59
N MET A 40 17.82 0.00 -15.60
CA MET A 40 19.22 0.05 -15.18
C MET A 40 19.64 -1.17 -14.32
N GLY A 41 18.78 -2.17 -14.14
CA GLY A 41 19.03 -3.34 -13.29
C GLY A 41 18.93 -3.05 -11.79
N LYS A 42 18.34 -1.91 -11.38
CA LYS A 42 18.10 -1.63 -9.96
C LYS A 42 16.80 -2.28 -9.50
N THR A 43 16.81 -2.82 -8.29
CA THR A 43 15.59 -3.33 -7.64
C THR A 43 14.85 -2.18 -6.97
N VAL A 44 13.56 -2.04 -7.28
CA VAL A 44 12.64 -1.13 -6.57
C VAL A 44 11.72 -2.01 -5.71
N PRO A 45 12.02 -2.26 -4.42
CA PRO A 45 11.25 -3.21 -3.63
C PRO A 45 9.88 -2.68 -3.19
N LEU A 46 9.77 -1.37 -2.99
CA LEU A 46 8.61 -0.72 -2.42
C LEU A 46 8.41 0.66 -3.05
N VAL A 47 7.18 0.94 -3.47
CA VAL A 47 6.69 2.26 -3.84
C VAL A 47 5.53 2.59 -2.90
N ALA A 48 5.79 3.44 -1.91
CA ALA A 48 4.77 3.90 -0.98
C ALA A 48 4.22 5.27 -1.42
N PHE A 49 2.89 5.42 -1.41
CA PHE A 49 2.22 6.67 -1.78
C PHE A 49 0.93 6.88 -0.99
N GLY A 50 0.26 8.00 -1.24
CA GLY A 50 -1.03 8.33 -0.62
C GLY A 50 -1.99 9.01 -1.57
N HIS A 51 -2.77 9.98 -1.06
CA HIS A 51 -3.80 10.75 -1.78
C HIS A 51 -5.07 9.97 -2.15
N MET A 52 -4.96 8.71 -2.58
CA MET A 52 -6.10 7.84 -2.91
C MET A 52 -6.69 7.18 -1.66
N HIS A 53 -7.64 7.84 -0.99
CA HIS A 53 -8.25 7.31 0.23
C HIS A 53 -8.84 5.91 0.02
N HIS A 54 -8.76 5.07 1.08
CA HIS A 54 -9.23 3.68 1.03
C HIS A 54 -10.76 3.58 0.84
N SER A 55 -11.51 4.49 1.46
CA SER A 55 -12.97 4.57 1.27
C SER A 55 -13.29 5.08 -0.13
N LEU A 56 -14.16 4.34 -0.83
CA LEU A 56 -14.61 4.68 -2.17
C LEU A 56 -15.82 5.62 -2.11
N ARG A 57 -15.88 6.60 -3.00
CA ARG A 57 -16.99 7.56 -3.08
C ARG A 57 -18.28 6.94 -3.61
N HIS A 58 -18.18 5.99 -4.53
CA HIS A 58 -19.34 5.41 -5.22
C HIS A 58 -19.97 4.23 -4.47
N ARG A 59 -19.25 3.55 -3.55
CA ARG A 59 -19.76 2.37 -2.84
C ARG A 59 -19.20 2.24 -1.42
N ARG A 60 -19.83 1.38 -0.61
CA ARG A 60 -19.42 1.08 0.78
C ARG A 60 -19.26 -0.40 1.09
N ASP A 61 -19.49 -1.29 0.11
CA ASP A 61 -19.38 -2.75 0.25
C ASP A 61 -17.92 -3.23 0.32
N ARG A 62 -16.97 -2.40 -0.12
CA ARG A 62 -15.54 -2.70 -0.11
C ARG A 62 -14.70 -1.43 -0.07
N LEU A 63 -13.41 -1.62 0.20
CA LEU A 63 -12.39 -0.59 0.09
C LEU A 63 -11.70 -0.63 -1.28
N ARG A 64 -11.00 0.46 -1.60
CA ARG A 64 -9.99 0.52 -2.67
C ARG A 64 -8.91 -0.53 -2.44
N ASP A 65 -8.31 -1.06 -3.50
CA ASP A 65 -7.10 -1.86 -3.41
C ASP A 65 -6.00 -1.03 -2.72
N ARG A 66 -5.36 -1.61 -1.71
CA ARG A 66 -4.38 -0.91 -0.86
C ARG A 66 -2.95 -1.31 -1.18
N LEU A 67 -2.79 -2.45 -1.83
CA LEU A 67 -1.51 -3.01 -2.20
C LEU A 67 -1.64 -3.75 -3.53
N THR A 68 -0.63 -3.61 -4.39
CA THR A 68 -0.45 -4.47 -5.56
C THR A 68 1.03 -4.77 -5.76
N VAL A 69 1.35 -5.82 -6.51
CA VAL A 69 2.72 -6.24 -6.81
C VAL A 69 2.87 -6.38 -8.32
N ASP A 70 3.89 -5.74 -8.90
CA ASP A 70 4.16 -5.88 -10.34
C ASP A 70 4.89 -7.20 -10.66
N GLY A 71 5.08 -7.46 -11.95
CA GLY A 71 5.83 -8.63 -12.43
C GLY A 71 7.33 -8.63 -12.08
N GLN A 72 7.88 -7.48 -11.65
CA GLN A 72 9.27 -7.36 -11.19
C GLN A 72 9.38 -7.53 -9.65
N GLY A 73 8.25 -7.76 -8.96
CA GLY A 73 8.20 -7.93 -7.51
C GLY A 73 8.16 -6.63 -6.71
N THR A 74 8.02 -5.47 -7.36
CA THR A 74 7.83 -4.15 -6.72
C THR A 74 6.50 -4.14 -5.98
N VAL A 75 6.50 -3.85 -4.69
CA VAL A 75 5.28 -3.67 -3.91
C VAL A 75 4.84 -2.21 -4.00
N TYR A 76 3.61 -1.97 -4.45
CA TYR A 76 2.97 -0.67 -4.47
C TYR A 76 2.02 -0.59 -3.29
N LEU A 77 2.29 0.30 -2.33
CA LEU A 77 1.53 0.44 -1.10
C LEU A 77 0.87 1.82 -1.02
N ASN A 78 -0.46 1.82 -0.94
CA ASN A 78 -1.25 3.03 -0.71
C ASN A 78 -1.50 3.22 0.80
N ALA A 79 -0.71 4.09 1.40
CA ALA A 79 -0.76 4.44 2.83
C ALA A 79 -1.80 5.55 3.16
N ALA A 80 -2.77 5.81 2.27
CA ALA A 80 -3.82 6.80 2.48
C ALA A 80 -5.00 6.31 3.35
N ALA A 81 -4.70 5.65 4.47
CA ALA A 81 -5.70 5.28 5.46
C ALA A 81 -6.17 6.52 6.22
N VAL A 82 -7.45 6.87 6.08
CA VAL A 82 -8.04 8.06 6.71
C VAL A 82 -9.36 7.70 7.41
N PRO A 83 -9.65 8.30 8.59
CA PRO A 83 -8.84 9.29 9.31
C PRO A 83 -7.55 8.70 9.88
N ARG A 84 -6.46 9.48 9.89
CA ARG A 84 -5.15 9.04 10.44
C ARG A 84 -5.14 8.97 11.95
N VAL A 85 -6.01 9.76 12.58
CA VAL A 85 -6.16 9.87 14.02
C VAL A 85 -7.63 9.76 14.35
N ILE A 86 -7.97 8.86 15.26
CA ILE A 86 -9.31 8.72 15.83
C ILE A 86 -9.23 9.14 17.29
N LYS A 87 -9.96 10.20 17.65
CA LYS A 87 -10.06 10.68 19.02
C LYS A 87 -11.46 10.40 19.56
N THR A 88 -11.53 9.83 20.74
CA THR A 88 -12.75 9.64 21.52
C THR A 88 -12.58 10.28 22.90
N ALA A 89 -13.59 10.17 23.78
CA ALA A 89 -13.47 10.64 25.15
C ALA A 89 -12.40 9.89 25.97
N THR A 90 -12.06 8.65 25.59
CA THR A 90 -11.21 7.76 26.39
C THR A 90 -9.90 7.37 25.70
N THR A 91 -9.79 7.56 24.38
CA THR A 91 -8.61 7.15 23.61
C THR A 91 -8.27 8.09 22.46
N CYS A 92 -6.99 8.12 22.11
CA CYS A 92 -6.46 8.74 20.90
C CYS A 92 -5.64 7.71 20.12
N GLN A 93 -6.21 7.17 19.05
CA GLN A 93 -5.58 6.16 18.21
C GLN A 93 -5.00 6.79 16.95
N ARG A 94 -3.87 6.26 16.46
CA ARG A 94 -3.20 6.71 15.23
C ARG A 94 -2.81 5.51 14.39
N ASN A 95 -3.00 5.59 13.07
CA ASN A 95 -2.54 4.54 12.17
C ASN A 95 -1.28 4.90 11.40
N PHE A 96 -0.50 3.85 11.10
CA PHE A 96 0.68 3.89 10.25
C PHE A 96 0.70 2.62 9.39
N SER A 97 1.35 2.69 8.23
CA SER A 97 1.71 1.48 7.50
C SER A 97 3.09 1.01 7.95
N LEU A 98 3.18 -0.23 8.43
CA LEU A 98 4.44 -0.88 8.79
C LEU A 98 4.86 -1.81 7.66
N VAL A 99 6.11 -1.73 7.21
CA VAL A 99 6.64 -2.58 6.14
C VAL A 99 7.96 -3.19 6.57
N THR A 100 8.06 -4.51 6.51
CA THR A 100 9.30 -5.23 6.80
C THR A 100 10.02 -5.56 5.50
N LEU A 101 11.21 -5.00 5.31
CA LEU A 101 12.09 -5.34 4.18
C LEU A 101 13.21 -6.28 4.65
N ARG A 102 13.44 -7.37 3.93
CA ARG A 102 14.60 -8.26 4.11
C ARG A 102 15.25 -8.55 2.78
N LYS A 103 16.58 -8.43 2.72
CA LYS A 103 17.39 -8.70 1.51
C LYS A 103 16.83 -8.03 0.25
N GLY A 104 16.42 -6.77 0.36
CA GLY A 104 15.87 -6.01 -0.76
C GLY A 104 14.48 -6.47 -1.24
N GLN A 105 13.71 -7.16 -0.41
CA GLN A 105 12.33 -7.56 -0.71
C GLN A 105 11.39 -7.26 0.45
N VAL A 106 10.19 -6.79 0.14
CA VAL A 106 9.12 -6.64 1.13
C VAL A 106 8.63 -8.03 1.55
N GLN A 107 8.73 -8.32 2.84
CA GLN A 107 8.27 -9.59 3.44
C GLN A 107 6.88 -9.45 4.03
N ASP A 108 6.62 -8.31 4.66
CA ASP A 108 5.36 -8.03 5.33
C ASP A 108 4.99 -6.57 5.13
N ALA A 109 3.69 -6.29 5.00
CA ALA A 109 3.13 -4.96 5.05
C ALA A 109 1.81 -4.99 5.81
N SER A 110 1.65 -4.12 6.81
CA SER A 110 0.44 -4.03 7.62
C SER A 110 -0.02 -2.57 7.81
N LEU A 111 -1.30 -2.40 8.10
CA LEU A 111 -1.87 -1.17 8.65
C LEU A 111 -2.01 -1.35 10.17
N THR A 112 -1.20 -0.63 10.94
CA THR A 112 -1.12 -0.76 12.40
C THR A 112 -1.71 0.46 13.07
N TRP A 113 -2.58 0.23 14.06
CA TRP A 113 -3.13 1.26 14.94
C TRP A 113 -2.47 1.18 16.31
N ILE A 114 -2.01 2.33 16.80
CA ILE A 114 -1.51 2.48 18.17
C ILE A 114 -2.38 3.43 18.97
N ASP A 115 -2.45 3.23 20.28
CA ASP A 115 -3.10 4.16 21.21
C ASP A 115 -2.13 5.22 21.76
N GLN A 116 -2.59 5.96 22.77
CA GLN A 116 -1.81 7.00 23.44
C GLN A 116 -0.67 6.47 24.33
N ASP A 117 -0.72 5.19 24.70
CA ASP A 117 0.28 4.48 25.49
C ASP A 117 1.26 3.71 24.58
N LEU A 118 1.21 4.01 23.27
CA LEU A 118 2.01 3.40 22.20
C LEU A 118 1.81 1.89 22.07
N GLN A 119 0.68 1.36 22.55
CA GLN A 119 0.34 -0.04 22.39
C GLN A 119 -0.35 -0.27 21.05
N ILE A 120 -0.02 -1.37 20.38
CA ILE A 120 -0.72 -1.81 19.17
C ILE A 120 -2.10 -2.30 19.58
N VAL A 121 -3.14 -1.61 19.11
CA VAL A 121 -4.55 -1.92 19.42
C VAL A 121 -5.27 -2.62 18.28
N ALA A 122 -4.76 -2.49 17.05
CA ALA A 122 -5.23 -3.24 15.90
C ALA A 122 -4.14 -3.33 14.84
N GLU A 123 -4.12 -4.44 14.10
CA GLU A 123 -3.26 -4.62 12.95
C GLU A 123 -4.01 -5.35 11.84
N GLU A 124 -3.88 -4.86 10.62
CA GLU A 124 -4.39 -5.50 9.43
C GLU A 124 -3.24 -5.84 8.49
N SER A 125 -3.00 -7.13 8.26
CA SER A 125 -1.99 -7.59 7.29
C SER A 125 -2.49 -7.36 5.85
N LEU A 126 -1.71 -6.62 5.07
CA LEU A 126 -1.95 -6.34 3.65
C LEU A 126 -1.12 -7.23 2.72
N LEU A 127 0.03 -7.72 3.22
CA LEU A 127 0.91 -8.64 2.54
C LEU A 127 1.70 -9.41 3.60
N GLN A 128 1.75 -10.74 3.45
CA GLN A 128 2.66 -11.58 4.20
C GLN A 128 3.24 -12.64 3.25
N ARG A 129 4.52 -12.55 2.93
CA ARG A 129 5.21 -13.60 2.18
C ARG A 129 5.60 -14.70 3.15
N GLN A 130 5.12 -15.92 2.93
CA GLN A 130 5.60 -17.07 3.70
C GLN A 130 7.10 -17.23 3.42
N GLY A 131 7.91 -17.24 4.48
CA GLY A 131 9.32 -17.57 4.35
C GLY A 131 9.41 -18.95 3.72
N THR A 132 10.17 -19.09 2.64
CA THR A 132 10.62 -20.41 2.20
C THR A 132 11.33 -21.03 3.40
N ALA A 133 10.71 -22.04 4.03
CA ALA A 133 11.39 -22.86 4.99
C ALA A 133 12.69 -23.32 4.32
N GLU A 134 13.83 -23.00 4.92
CA GLU A 134 15.10 -23.63 4.58
C GLU A 134 14.87 -25.13 4.78
N GLN A 135 14.62 -25.85 3.68
CA GLN A 135 14.72 -27.29 3.68
C GLN A 135 16.17 -27.60 4.01
N GLN A 136 16.36 -28.07 5.24
CA GLN A 136 17.60 -28.66 5.73
C GLN A 136 18.08 -29.70 4.71
N TYR A 137 19.20 -29.42 4.05
CA TYR A 137 20.04 -30.47 3.48
C TYR A 137 21.16 -30.71 4.49
N ALA A 138 20.97 -31.75 5.29
CA ALA A 138 22.04 -32.49 5.96
C ALA A 138 22.50 -33.60 5.03
#